data_AF-A0AA46YL89-F1
#
_entry.id   AF-A0AA46YL89-F1
#
_cell.length_a   1.000
_cell.length_b   1.000
_cell.length_c   1.000
_cell.angle_alpha   90.00
_cell.angle_beta   90.00
_cell.angle_gamma   90.00
#
_symmetry.space_group_name_H-M   'P 1'
#
loop_
_entity.id
_entity.type
_entity.pdbx_description
1 polymer ?
#
loop_
_entity_poly.entity_id
_entity_poly.type
_entity_poly.pdbx_seq_one_letter_code
_entity_poly.pdbx_strand_id
1 'polypeptide(L)'
;MPSEAQFVHAERRTIVLPRRRILYVPMPKSGCTSMLWTLSRVAGLSPEHFHRSVSGQVTPAMTIHDLERWRGKFKWSLLDTGERDAIARDDSWLRFTTVRDPAPRLWSAWQSKLLLREPDYVAAYGTADWFPRRPVDPADLVDAFRAFVRALDRPSDERPRDAHWAPQTRVLDLAPPLTHVGHIERIDETVAKLRAHIGGRAAARVRVERENSALLPYSPALYDPATARIVNDLYADDLSRLGYQPLTPAIDQDGLDAWSTQVEPLLPLVRGHIERHERIASLLRIARRARTPRTQPPDPVVEKADPRTHPLDEGAVRTHAVHHV
;
A
#
# COMPACT_ATOMS: atom_id res chain seq x y z
N MET A 1 -16.22 -0.41 15.15
CA MET A 1 -15.98 -1.57 14.25
C MET A 1 -14.68 -1.37 13.50
N PRO A 2 -13.72 -2.31 13.54
CA PRO A 2 -12.54 -2.28 12.68
C PRO A 2 -12.98 -2.20 11.21
N SER A 3 -12.27 -1.46 10.37
CA SER A 3 -12.57 -1.49 8.93
C SER A 3 -12.19 -2.86 8.37
N GLU A 4 -12.96 -3.39 7.42
CA GLU A 4 -12.68 -4.65 6.72
C GLU A 4 -11.21 -4.74 6.24
N ALA A 5 -10.63 -3.63 5.79
CA ALA A 5 -9.22 -3.53 5.38
C ALA A 5 -8.20 -3.90 6.47
N GLN A 6 -8.48 -3.62 7.75
CA GLN A 6 -7.58 -3.92 8.88
C GLN A 6 -7.61 -5.41 9.24
N PHE A 7 -8.82 -5.98 9.26
CA PHE A 7 -9.07 -7.40 9.48
C PHE A 7 -8.42 -8.25 8.38
N VAL A 8 -8.65 -7.87 7.12
CA VAL A 8 -8.02 -8.48 5.95
C VAL A 8 -6.49 -8.41 6.03
N HIS A 9 -5.92 -7.36 6.61
CA HIS A 9 -4.47 -7.21 6.67
C HIS A 9 -3.82 -8.20 7.65
N ALA A 10 -4.20 -8.19 8.94
CA ALA A 10 -3.61 -9.08 9.94
C ALA A 10 -3.80 -10.55 9.56
N GLU A 11 -5.02 -10.93 9.17
CA GLU A 11 -5.33 -12.33 8.87
C GLU A 11 -4.63 -12.81 7.59
N ARG A 12 -4.70 -12.05 6.50
CA ARG A 12 -4.19 -12.52 5.20
C ARG A 12 -2.69 -12.37 5.06
N ARG A 13 -2.06 -11.38 5.70
CA ARG A 13 -0.64 -11.05 5.49
C ARG A 13 0.30 -11.73 6.47
N THR A 14 -0.22 -12.36 7.54
CA THR A 14 0.62 -13.03 8.53
C THR A 14 1.39 -14.20 7.91
N ILE A 15 2.71 -14.17 8.11
CA ILE A 15 3.64 -15.18 7.61
C ILE A 15 4.02 -16.13 8.74
N VAL A 16 4.06 -17.41 8.40
CA VAL A 16 4.39 -18.50 9.33
C VAL A 16 5.57 -19.28 8.76
N LEU A 17 6.57 -19.62 9.56
CA LEU A 17 7.65 -20.53 9.19
C LEU A 17 7.65 -21.72 10.15
N PRO A 18 6.85 -22.78 9.89
CA PRO A 18 6.63 -23.85 10.87
C PRO A 18 7.90 -24.58 11.32
N ARG A 19 8.80 -24.86 10.37
CA ARG A 19 10.10 -25.51 10.66
C ARG A 19 11.02 -24.68 11.56
N ARG A 20 10.73 -23.38 11.72
CA ARG A 20 11.49 -22.44 12.54
C ARG A 20 10.70 -21.94 13.74
N ARG A 21 9.43 -22.35 13.89
CA ARG A 21 8.50 -21.85 14.91
C ARG A 21 8.47 -20.34 14.97
N ILE A 22 8.28 -19.70 13.80
CA ILE A 22 8.16 -18.24 13.69
C ILE A 22 6.80 -17.90 13.12
N LEU A 23 6.14 -16.91 13.72
CA LEU A 23 5.00 -16.21 13.18
C LEU A 23 5.32 -14.72 13.16
N TYR A 24 5.11 -14.09 12.01
CA TYR A 24 5.33 -12.66 11.83
C TYR A 24 4.08 -12.00 11.28
N VAL A 25 3.57 -11.00 11.99
CA VAL A 25 2.44 -10.17 11.56
C VAL A 25 3.00 -8.91 10.92
N PRO A 26 2.94 -8.72 9.59
CA PRO A 26 3.54 -7.56 8.95
C PRO A 26 2.76 -6.30 9.29
N MET A 27 3.34 -5.38 10.06
CA MET A 27 2.72 -4.08 10.32
C MET A 27 3.04 -3.09 9.18
N PRO A 28 2.03 -2.50 8.52
CA PRO A 28 2.27 -1.53 7.46
C PRO A 28 3.15 -0.37 7.92
N LYS A 29 4.17 -0.06 7.11
CA LYS A 29 5.08 1.09 7.28
C LYS A 29 5.98 1.03 8.53
N SER A 30 6.08 -0.14 9.17
CA SER A 30 6.93 -0.38 10.35
C SER A 30 8.05 -1.40 10.05
N GLY A 31 8.72 -1.23 8.90
CA GLY A 31 9.85 -2.08 8.48
C GLY A 31 9.46 -3.44 7.89
N CYS A 32 8.19 -3.65 7.55
CA CYS A 32 7.70 -4.96 7.17
C CYS A 32 8.34 -5.55 5.91
N THR A 33 8.66 -4.75 4.90
CA THR A 33 9.36 -5.23 3.69
C THR A 33 10.72 -5.85 4.05
N SER A 34 11.54 -5.15 4.84
CA SER A 34 12.85 -5.64 5.27
C SER A 34 12.74 -6.91 6.12
N MET A 35 11.75 -6.98 7.00
CA MET A 35 11.51 -8.18 7.82
C MET A 35 11.05 -9.36 6.95
N LEU A 36 10.16 -9.13 5.98
CA LEU A 36 9.73 -10.18 5.06
C LEU A 36 10.89 -10.72 4.20
N TRP A 37 11.78 -9.84 3.71
CA TRP A 37 13.00 -10.25 3.02
C TRP A 37 13.98 -11.01 3.93
N THR A 38 13.96 -10.70 5.22
CA THR A 38 14.72 -11.47 6.22
C THR A 38 14.15 -12.86 6.40
N LEU A 39 12.83 -12.97 6.55
CA LEU A 39 12.14 -14.23 6.73
C LEU A 39 12.19 -15.10 5.47
N SER A 40 12.17 -14.51 4.27
CA SER A 40 12.31 -15.27 3.02
C SER A 40 13.68 -15.95 2.93
N ARG A 41 14.76 -15.26 3.32
CA ARG A 41 16.12 -15.84 3.40
C ARG A 41 16.24 -16.90 4.49
N VAL A 42 15.61 -16.70 5.64
CA VAL A 42 15.52 -17.73 6.71
C VAL A 42 14.78 -18.98 6.20
N ALA A 43 13.74 -18.78 5.37
CA ALA A 43 12.96 -19.84 4.74
C ALA A 43 13.65 -20.50 3.54
N GLY A 44 14.80 -19.98 3.09
CA GLY A 44 15.51 -20.47 1.90
C GLY A 44 14.80 -20.15 0.59
N LEU A 45 14.01 -19.08 0.54
CA LEU A 45 13.39 -18.56 -0.69
C LEU A 45 14.33 -17.54 -1.34
N SER A 46 14.48 -17.62 -2.66
CA SER A 46 15.35 -16.71 -3.41
C SER A 46 14.62 -15.42 -3.80
N PRO A 47 15.32 -14.28 -3.95
CA PRO A 47 14.71 -13.04 -4.44
C PRO A 47 14.08 -13.15 -5.83
N GLU A 48 14.69 -13.93 -6.71
CA GLU A 48 14.22 -14.14 -8.09
C GLU A 48 12.81 -14.76 -8.11
N HIS A 49 12.47 -15.58 -7.12
CA HIS A 49 11.14 -16.14 -6.97
C HIS A 49 10.06 -15.05 -6.80
N PHE A 50 10.35 -14.03 -6.00
CA PHE A 50 9.45 -12.90 -5.77
C PHE A 50 9.48 -11.89 -6.92
N HIS A 51 10.65 -11.64 -7.52
CA HIS A 51 10.77 -10.72 -8.66
C HIS A 51 9.97 -11.16 -9.90
N ARG A 52 9.57 -12.44 -9.98
CA ARG A 52 8.64 -12.94 -11.02
C ARG A 52 7.17 -12.59 -10.75
N SER A 53 6.87 -11.90 -9.65
CA SER A 53 5.52 -11.41 -9.36
C SER A 53 4.99 -10.56 -10.51
N VAL A 54 3.73 -10.78 -10.86
CA VAL A 54 2.99 -9.97 -11.83
C VAL A 54 2.03 -8.99 -11.14
N SER A 55 2.20 -8.82 -9.82
CA SER A 55 1.41 -7.88 -9.02
C SER A 55 1.70 -6.43 -9.44
N GLY A 56 0.81 -5.51 -9.04
CA GLY A 56 0.94 -4.09 -9.36
C GLY A 56 2.04 -3.34 -8.60
N GLN A 57 2.97 -4.05 -7.94
CA GLN A 57 4.01 -3.44 -7.12
C GLN A 57 4.99 -2.65 -8.00
N VAL A 58 5.27 -1.40 -7.59
CA VAL A 58 6.05 -0.43 -8.39
C VAL A 58 7.57 -0.58 -8.26
N THR A 59 8.04 -1.48 -7.40
CA THR A 59 9.46 -1.80 -7.23
C THR A 59 9.67 -3.30 -6.98
N PRO A 60 10.83 -3.88 -7.36
CA PRO A 60 11.17 -5.27 -7.04
C PRO A 60 11.15 -5.57 -5.54
N ALA A 61 11.64 -4.65 -4.70
CA ALA A 61 11.64 -4.83 -3.24
C ALA A 61 10.22 -5.02 -2.66
N MET A 62 9.19 -4.47 -3.31
CA MET A 62 7.80 -4.60 -2.87
C MET A 62 7.14 -5.93 -3.29
N THR A 63 7.73 -6.72 -4.19
CA THR A 63 7.13 -7.99 -4.63
C THR A 63 7.12 -9.05 -3.52
N ILE A 64 7.90 -8.86 -2.45
CA ILE A 64 7.84 -9.70 -1.25
C ILE A 64 6.46 -9.70 -0.58
N HIS A 65 5.65 -8.67 -0.85
CA HIS A 65 4.27 -8.56 -0.37
C HIS A 65 3.26 -9.36 -1.21
N ASP A 66 3.70 -10.00 -2.31
CA ASP A 66 2.88 -10.93 -3.09
C ASP A 66 2.76 -12.27 -2.36
N LEU A 67 1.66 -12.44 -1.63
CA LEU A 67 1.36 -13.64 -0.85
C LEU A 67 1.19 -14.90 -1.71
N GLU A 68 0.91 -14.79 -3.01
CA GLU A 68 0.83 -15.96 -3.89
C GLU A 68 2.23 -16.60 -4.08
N ARG A 69 3.29 -15.81 -3.90
CA ARG A 69 4.67 -16.28 -3.94
C ARG A 69 5.10 -16.96 -2.64
N TRP A 70 4.40 -16.73 -1.52
CA TRP A 70 4.70 -17.48 -0.30
C TRP A 70 4.11 -18.90 -0.40
N ARG A 71 4.96 -19.91 -0.16
CA ARG A 71 4.58 -21.34 -0.22
C ARG A 71 3.43 -21.63 0.75
N GLY A 72 2.46 -22.46 0.35
CA GLY A 72 1.20 -22.78 1.06
C GLY A 72 1.19 -22.50 2.57
N LYS A 73 1.74 -23.43 3.37
CA LYS A 73 1.76 -23.37 4.85
C LYS A 73 2.60 -22.23 5.45
N PHE A 74 3.12 -21.31 4.63
CA PHE A 74 3.71 -20.07 5.13
C PHE A 74 2.70 -18.94 5.31
N LYS A 75 1.44 -19.16 4.93
CA LYS A 75 0.36 -18.18 5.10
C LYS A 75 -0.55 -18.59 6.23
N TRP A 76 -0.70 -17.72 7.23
CA TRP A 76 -1.60 -17.93 8.36
C TRP A 76 -3.04 -18.25 7.91
N SER A 77 -3.54 -17.52 6.91
CA SER A 77 -4.88 -17.71 6.36
C SER A 77 -5.11 -19.07 5.69
N LEU A 78 -4.06 -19.83 5.37
CA LEU A 78 -4.16 -21.18 4.80
C LEU A 78 -3.95 -22.30 5.82
N LEU A 79 -3.66 -21.96 7.08
CA LEU A 79 -3.64 -22.93 8.17
C LEU A 79 -5.06 -23.20 8.65
N ASP A 80 -5.35 -24.45 9.03
CA ASP A 80 -6.61 -24.80 9.68
C ASP A 80 -6.67 -24.28 11.13
N THR A 81 -7.87 -24.31 11.74
CA THR A 81 -8.07 -23.80 13.11
C THR A 81 -7.20 -24.52 14.13
N GLY A 82 -7.00 -25.84 14.00
CA GLY A 82 -6.17 -26.61 14.93
C GLY A 82 -4.69 -26.24 14.84
N GLU A 83 -4.17 -26.05 13.62
CA GLU A 83 -2.82 -25.55 13.37
C GLU A 83 -2.62 -24.15 13.96
N ARG A 84 -3.60 -23.25 13.78
CA ARG A 84 -3.57 -21.90 14.33
C ARG A 84 -3.56 -21.91 15.86
N ASP A 85 -4.43 -22.70 16.48
CA ASP A 85 -4.53 -22.82 17.93
C ASP A 85 -3.27 -23.40 18.55
N ALA A 86 -2.67 -24.42 17.91
CA ALA A 86 -1.41 -24.99 18.34
C ALA A 86 -0.29 -23.93 18.34
N ILE A 87 -0.17 -23.14 17.27
CA ILE A 87 0.81 -22.06 17.18
C ILE A 87 0.55 -20.99 18.24
N ALA A 88 -0.71 -20.60 18.46
CA ALA A 88 -1.08 -19.53 19.39
C ALA A 88 -0.88 -19.90 20.88
N ARG A 89 -0.78 -21.20 21.21
CA ARG A 89 -0.59 -21.69 22.59
C ARG A 89 0.82 -22.21 22.87
N ASP A 90 1.62 -22.47 21.85
CA ASP A 90 2.97 -23.01 22.00
C ASP A 90 4.00 -21.88 22.20
N ASP A 91 4.51 -21.75 23.43
CA ASP A 91 5.49 -20.73 23.82
C ASP A 91 6.89 -20.96 23.23
N SER A 92 7.11 -22.09 22.57
CA SER A 92 8.32 -22.29 21.77
C SER A 92 8.29 -21.59 20.41
N TRP A 93 7.21 -20.86 20.10
CA TRP A 93 7.13 -20.01 18.91
C TRP A 93 7.51 -18.57 19.22
N LEU A 94 8.33 -18.00 18.33
CA LEU A 94 8.48 -16.55 18.26
C LEU A 94 7.36 -15.98 17.38
N ARG A 95 6.33 -15.48 18.04
CA ARG A 95 5.19 -14.76 17.43
C ARG A 95 5.43 -13.28 17.60
N PHE A 96 5.69 -12.55 16.52
CA PHE A 96 6.13 -11.15 16.66
C PHE A 96 5.64 -10.20 15.57
N THR A 97 5.74 -8.91 15.88
CA THR A 97 5.64 -7.83 14.89
C THR A 97 6.66 -6.73 15.21
N THR A 98 6.71 -5.71 14.35
CA THR A 98 7.40 -4.45 14.59
C THR A 98 6.44 -3.29 14.41
N VAL A 99 6.39 -2.36 15.35
CA VAL A 99 5.62 -1.11 15.30
C VAL A 99 6.55 0.08 15.06
N ARG A 100 5.97 1.24 14.79
CA ARG A 100 6.68 2.49 14.53
C ARG A 100 5.95 3.66 15.16
N ASP A 101 6.67 4.73 15.51
CA ASP A 101 6.04 5.99 15.91
C ASP A 101 4.98 6.41 14.88
N PRO A 102 3.72 6.66 15.31
CA PRO A 102 2.61 6.95 14.39
C PRO A 102 2.89 8.11 13.43
N ALA A 103 3.61 9.15 13.86
CA ALA A 103 3.82 10.36 13.08
C ALA A 103 4.74 10.16 11.86
N PRO A 104 5.99 9.67 11.99
CA PRO A 104 6.82 9.33 10.84
C PRO A 104 6.27 8.12 10.05
N ARG A 105 5.47 7.25 10.68
CA ARG A 105 4.76 6.16 9.99
C ARG A 105 3.71 6.72 9.02
N LEU A 106 2.88 7.66 9.47
CA LEU A 106 1.85 8.32 8.64
C LEU A 106 2.48 9.07 7.47
N TRP A 107 3.54 9.85 7.73
CA TRP A 107 4.31 10.52 6.68
C TRP A 107 4.84 9.53 5.63
N SER A 108 5.40 8.41 6.08
CA SER A 108 5.89 7.37 5.17
C SER A 108 4.78 6.71 4.36
N ALA A 109 3.58 6.52 4.95
CA ALA A 109 2.40 6.00 4.27
C ALA A 109 1.98 6.95 3.15
N TRP A 110 1.71 8.21 3.49
CA TRP A 110 1.30 9.25 2.55
C TRP A 110 2.29 9.40 1.40
N GLN A 111 3.60 9.47 1.68
CA GLN A 111 4.62 9.55 0.64
C GLN A 111 4.52 8.37 -0.34
N SER A 112 4.59 7.13 0.17
CA SER A 112 4.70 5.96 -0.69
C SER A 112 3.42 5.60 -1.43
N LYS A 113 2.26 5.96 -0.89
CA LYS A 113 0.94 5.56 -1.42
C LYS A 113 0.28 6.66 -2.22
N LEU A 114 0.29 7.89 -1.69
CA LEU A 114 -0.47 9.01 -2.22
C LEU A 114 0.43 9.95 -3.03
N LEU A 115 1.47 10.51 -2.43
CA LEU A 115 2.37 11.47 -3.10
C LEU A 115 3.01 10.85 -4.34
N LEU A 116 3.61 9.66 -4.19
CA LEU A 116 4.25 8.94 -5.29
C LEU A 116 3.24 8.24 -6.21
N ARG A 117 1.93 8.43 -6.02
CA ARG A 117 0.89 7.94 -6.93
C ARG A 117 0.95 6.44 -7.20
N GLU A 118 0.90 5.65 -6.12
CA GLU A 118 0.83 4.19 -6.27
C GLU A 118 -0.46 3.82 -7.04
N PRO A 119 -0.40 2.93 -8.05
CA PRO A 119 -1.50 2.72 -8.99
C PRO A 119 -2.87 2.43 -8.37
N ASP A 120 -2.93 1.58 -7.35
CA ASP A 120 -4.18 1.18 -6.70
C ASP A 120 -4.74 2.33 -5.83
N TYR A 121 -3.86 3.16 -5.26
CA TYR A 121 -4.28 4.35 -4.49
C TYR A 121 -4.73 5.50 -5.36
N VAL A 122 -4.13 5.68 -6.55
CA VAL A 122 -4.64 6.63 -7.55
C VAL A 122 -6.03 6.20 -8.01
N ALA A 123 -6.25 4.91 -8.23
CA ALA A 123 -7.56 4.40 -8.63
C ALA A 123 -8.62 4.61 -7.52
N ALA A 124 -8.23 4.42 -6.25
CA ALA A 124 -9.14 4.55 -5.11
C ALA A 124 -9.42 6.01 -4.70
N TYR A 125 -8.41 6.89 -4.77
CA TYR A 125 -8.46 8.22 -4.14
C TYR A 125 -8.10 9.37 -5.08
N GLY A 126 -7.72 9.11 -6.33
CA GLY A 126 -7.16 10.12 -7.23
C GLY A 126 -8.08 11.29 -7.58
N THR A 127 -9.39 11.17 -7.31
CA THR A 127 -10.39 12.24 -7.47
C THR A 127 -10.73 12.97 -6.17
N ALA A 128 -10.18 12.54 -5.03
CA ALA A 128 -10.44 13.18 -3.75
C ALA A 128 -9.80 14.58 -3.71
N ASP A 129 -10.48 15.51 -3.05
CA ASP A 129 -10.05 16.92 -2.90
C ASP A 129 -8.74 17.07 -2.12
N TRP A 130 -8.43 16.12 -1.25
CA TRP A 130 -7.19 16.04 -0.47
C TRP A 130 -6.08 15.22 -1.15
N PHE A 131 -6.32 14.61 -2.32
CA PHE A 131 -5.30 13.81 -2.99
C PHE A 131 -4.18 14.71 -3.53
N PRO A 132 -2.89 14.39 -3.30
CA PRO A 132 -1.80 15.28 -3.63
C PRO A 132 -1.70 15.54 -5.14
N ARG A 133 -1.60 16.83 -5.48
CA ARG A 133 -1.17 17.28 -6.81
C ARG A 133 0.33 17.03 -6.97
N ARG A 134 0.83 17.19 -8.19
CA ARG A 134 2.26 17.12 -8.47
C ARG A 134 2.94 18.35 -7.86
N PRO A 135 3.90 18.20 -6.93
CA PRO A 135 4.50 19.33 -6.23
C PRO A 135 5.48 20.09 -7.14
N VAL A 136 5.42 21.41 -7.08
CA VAL A 136 6.34 22.35 -7.74
C VAL A 136 7.43 22.77 -6.76
N ASP A 137 7.06 23.07 -5.52
CA ASP A 137 7.95 23.54 -4.44
C ASP A 137 7.71 22.75 -3.12
N PRO A 138 8.50 23.00 -2.04
CA PRO A 138 8.31 22.32 -0.77
C PRO A 138 7.00 22.66 -0.05
N ALA A 139 6.43 23.86 -0.26
CA ALA A 139 5.19 24.26 0.40
C ALA A 139 4.01 23.42 -0.10
N ASP A 140 3.97 23.09 -1.40
CA ASP A 140 2.98 22.16 -1.97
C ASP A 140 2.95 20.81 -1.22
N LEU A 141 4.11 20.29 -0.80
CA LEU A 141 4.21 19.03 -0.09
C LEU A 141 3.61 19.14 1.32
N VAL A 142 3.89 20.24 2.01
CA VAL A 142 3.39 20.52 3.37
C VAL A 142 1.87 20.65 3.32
N ASP A 143 1.35 21.47 2.40
CA ASP A 143 -0.08 21.71 2.24
C ASP A 143 -0.81 20.43 1.85
N ALA A 144 -0.30 19.67 0.89
CA ALA A 144 -0.92 18.41 0.48
C ALA A 144 -0.90 17.34 1.58
N PHE A 145 0.16 17.28 2.40
CA PHE A 145 0.21 16.38 3.53
C PHE A 145 -0.79 16.79 4.62
N ARG A 146 -0.84 18.07 4.97
CA ARG A 146 -1.80 18.59 5.97
C ARG A 146 -3.24 18.44 5.51
N ALA A 147 -3.54 18.63 4.22
CA ALA A 147 -4.86 18.36 3.66
C ALA A 147 -5.27 16.89 3.84
N PHE A 148 -4.36 15.95 3.58
CA PHE A 148 -4.61 14.54 3.85
C PHE A 148 -4.82 14.25 5.34
N VAL A 149 -4.02 14.82 6.24
CA VAL A 149 -4.22 14.63 7.68
C VAL A 149 -5.59 15.14 8.12
N ARG A 150 -6.02 16.31 7.63
CA ARG A 150 -7.36 16.85 7.89
C ARG A 150 -8.46 15.93 7.37
N ALA A 151 -8.25 15.26 6.24
CA ALA A 151 -9.20 14.28 5.72
C ALA A 151 -9.38 13.05 6.63
N LEU A 152 -8.40 12.71 7.47
CA LEU A 152 -8.51 11.60 8.43
C LEU A 152 -9.46 11.89 9.59
N ASP A 153 -9.78 13.15 9.84
CA ASP A 153 -10.72 13.58 10.88
C ASP A 153 -12.18 13.64 10.38
N ARG A 154 -12.39 13.48 9.06
CA ARG A 154 -13.73 13.48 8.47
C ARG A 154 -14.64 12.38 9.06
N PRO A 155 -15.97 12.55 8.92
CA PRO A 155 -16.95 11.51 9.20
C PRO A 155 -16.60 10.17 8.54
N SER A 156 -17.11 9.09 9.12
CA SER A 156 -16.60 7.74 8.85
C SER A 156 -16.78 7.27 7.40
N ASP A 157 -17.79 7.78 6.70
CA ASP A 157 -18.12 7.54 5.30
C ASP A 157 -17.24 8.33 4.32
N GLU A 158 -16.77 9.51 4.70
CA GLU A 158 -15.89 10.35 3.89
C GLU A 158 -14.38 10.15 4.20
N ARG A 159 -14.08 9.54 5.34
CA ARG A 159 -12.71 9.32 5.82
C ARG A 159 -11.96 8.33 4.93
N PRO A 160 -10.72 8.62 4.50
CA PRO A 160 -9.90 7.64 3.81
C PRO A 160 -9.55 6.47 4.73
N ARG A 161 -9.78 5.24 4.25
CA ARG A 161 -9.58 4.00 5.03
C ARG A 161 -8.53 3.11 4.39
N ASP A 162 -7.44 2.88 5.12
CA ASP A 162 -6.42 1.93 4.71
C ASP A 162 -5.57 1.49 5.91
N ALA A 163 -5.05 0.26 5.86
CA ALA A 163 -4.19 -0.28 6.91
C ALA A 163 -2.85 0.49 7.07
N HIS A 164 -2.38 1.19 6.04
CA HIS A 164 -1.13 1.97 6.06
C HIS A 164 -1.21 3.22 6.94
N TRP A 165 -2.41 3.76 7.20
CA TRP A 165 -2.63 4.89 8.12
C TRP A 165 -3.67 4.59 9.21
N ALA A 166 -4.16 3.36 9.31
CA ALA A 166 -4.89 2.87 10.48
C ALA A 166 -4.05 2.93 11.77
N PRO A 167 -4.65 3.02 12.97
CA PRO A 167 -3.91 2.71 14.20
C PRO A 167 -3.34 1.29 14.18
N GLN A 168 -2.09 1.12 14.60
CA GLN A 168 -1.39 -0.16 14.62
C GLN A 168 -2.00 -1.10 15.66
N THR A 169 -2.46 -0.54 16.78
CA THR A 169 -3.22 -1.26 17.81
C THR A 169 -4.43 -2.01 17.25
N ARG A 170 -5.13 -1.45 16.26
CA ARG A 170 -6.24 -2.17 15.59
C ARG A 170 -5.79 -3.40 14.81
N VAL A 171 -4.59 -3.38 14.24
CA VAL A 171 -4.01 -4.56 13.58
C VAL A 171 -3.57 -5.58 14.64
N LEU A 172 -3.05 -5.12 15.79
CA LEU A 172 -2.67 -5.98 16.91
C LEU A 172 -3.86 -6.67 17.56
N ASP A 173 -4.98 -5.97 17.72
CA ASP A 173 -6.21 -6.50 18.32
C ASP A 173 -6.84 -7.63 17.47
N LEU A 174 -6.48 -7.69 16.19
CA LEU A 174 -6.93 -8.71 15.24
C LEU A 174 -5.82 -9.75 14.93
N ALA A 175 -4.64 -9.59 15.51
CA ALA A 175 -3.52 -10.50 15.32
C ALA A 175 -3.60 -11.70 16.27
N PRO A 176 -2.98 -12.83 15.93
CA PRO A 176 -2.72 -13.90 16.90
C PRO A 176 -1.91 -13.36 18.09
N PRO A 177 -2.05 -13.95 19.29
CA PRO A 177 -1.27 -13.54 20.47
C PRO A 177 0.23 -13.49 20.18
N LEU A 178 0.84 -12.33 20.42
CA LEU A 178 2.26 -12.10 20.15
C LEU A 178 3.09 -12.28 21.41
N THR A 179 4.26 -12.90 21.25
CA THR A 179 5.30 -13.01 22.30
C THR A 179 6.26 -11.83 22.31
N HIS A 180 6.29 -11.04 21.22
CA HIS A 180 7.18 -9.90 21.09
C HIS A 180 6.58 -8.82 20.17
N VAL A 181 6.57 -7.58 20.64
CA VAL A 181 6.22 -6.39 19.84
C VAL A 181 7.45 -5.49 19.81
N GLY A 182 8.14 -5.46 18.68
CA GLY A 182 9.36 -4.68 18.51
C GLY A 182 9.09 -3.25 18.06
N HIS A 183 10.04 -2.33 18.31
CA HIS A 183 10.02 -0.97 17.75
C HIS A 183 11.00 -0.89 16.58
N ILE A 184 10.60 -0.30 15.46
CA ILE A 184 11.49 -0.14 14.30
C ILE A 184 12.66 0.81 14.60
N GLU A 185 12.44 1.76 15.51
CA GLU A 185 13.46 2.68 16.02
C GLU A 185 14.57 1.95 16.78
N ARG A 186 14.27 0.73 17.26
CA ARG A 186 15.18 -0.17 17.99
C ARG A 186 15.17 -1.56 17.37
N ILE A 187 15.17 -1.62 16.04
CA ILE A 187 15.00 -2.86 15.27
C ILE A 187 16.03 -3.93 15.64
N ASP A 188 17.24 -3.52 16.02
CA ASP A 188 18.33 -4.42 16.41
C ASP A 188 17.96 -5.31 17.60
N GLU A 189 17.14 -4.82 18.54
CA GLU A 189 16.62 -5.63 19.66
C GLU A 189 15.74 -6.79 19.15
N THR A 190 14.88 -6.50 18.18
CA THR A 190 13.99 -7.50 17.56
C THR A 190 14.78 -8.48 16.71
N VAL A 191 15.79 -8.00 15.99
CA VAL A 191 16.70 -8.83 15.20
C VAL A 191 17.53 -9.75 16.10
N ALA A 192 18.01 -9.25 17.24
CA ALA A 192 18.73 -10.05 18.23
C ALA A 192 17.85 -11.17 18.79
N LYS A 193 16.59 -10.86 19.17
CA LYS A 193 15.62 -11.88 19.59
C LYS A 193 15.36 -12.93 18.50
N LEU A 194 15.19 -12.50 17.25
CA LEU A 194 14.99 -13.42 16.12
C LEU A 194 16.21 -14.32 15.88
N ARG A 195 17.43 -13.77 15.98
CA ARG A 195 18.69 -14.54 15.89
C ARG A 195 18.81 -15.57 17.00
N ALA A 196 18.54 -15.16 18.24
CA ALA A 196 18.59 -16.04 19.40
C ALA A 196 17.58 -17.20 19.26
N HIS A 197 16.35 -16.89 18.83
CA HIS A 197 15.31 -17.89 18.59
C HIS A 197 15.68 -18.91 17.52
N ILE A 198 16.24 -18.46 16.40
CA ILE A 198 16.62 -19.35 15.29
C ILE A 198 17.84 -20.21 15.64
N GLY A 199 18.82 -19.64 16.33
CA GLY A 199 20.05 -20.30 16.77
C GLY A 199 20.95 -20.84 15.64
N GLY A 200 22.13 -21.31 16.03
CA GLY A 200 23.07 -22.04 15.18
C GLY A 200 23.45 -21.31 13.87
N ARG A 201 23.77 -22.10 12.83
CA ARG A 201 24.19 -21.57 11.52
C ARG A 201 23.10 -20.76 10.80
N ALA A 202 21.82 -20.98 11.13
CA ALA A 202 20.71 -20.28 10.48
C ALA A 202 20.56 -18.82 10.96
N ALA A 203 21.04 -18.50 12.17
CA ALA A 203 21.05 -17.13 12.68
C ALA A 203 21.85 -16.16 11.79
N ALA A 204 22.90 -16.64 11.11
CA ALA A 204 23.68 -15.85 10.17
C ALA A 204 22.89 -15.34 8.95
N ARG A 205 21.73 -15.98 8.66
CA ARG A 205 20.80 -15.54 7.60
C ARG A 205 19.89 -14.40 8.04
N VAL A 206 19.84 -14.06 9.33
CA VAL A 206 19.04 -12.93 9.83
C VAL A 206 19.83 -11.64 9.63
N ARG A 207 19.46 -10.87 8.60
CA ARG A 207 20.09 -9.58 8.27
C ARG A 207 19.01 -8.58 7.89
N VAL A 208 18.77 -7.53 8.66
CA VAL A 208 17.77 -6.54 8.24
C VAL A 208 18.48 -5.49 7.41
N GLU A 209 18.24 -5.52 6.11
CA GLU A 209 18.73 -4.50 5.18
C GLU A 209 17.66 -3.42 5.01
N ARG A 210 18.09 -2.18 4.83
CA ARG A 210 17.17 -1.04 4.66
C ARG A 210 16.66 -1.00 3.21
N GLU A 211 15.63 -1.80 2.96
CA GLU A 211 15.02 -1.99 1.63
C GLU A 211 14.12 -0.82 1.18
N ASN A 212 13.68 0.04 2.12
CA ASN A 212 12.81 1.17 1.83
C ASN A 212 13.25 2.41 2.60
N SER A 213 14.07 3.25 1.96
CA SER A 213 14.28 4.61 2.41
C SER A 213 13.17 5.50 1.85
N ALA A 214 12.53 6.27 2.74
CA ALA A 214 11.62 7.32 2.30
C ALA A 214 12.40 8.31 1.42
N LEU A 215 11.79 8.74 0.31
CA LEU A 215 12.43 9.67 -0.61
C LEU A 215 12.62 11.04 0.06
N LEU A 216 11.62 11.47 0.83
CA LEU A 216 11.67 12.71 1.59
C LEU A 216 11.88 12.44 3.08
N PRO A 217 12.75 13.21 3.75
CA PRO A 217 12.96 13.12 5.19
C PRO A 217 11.68 13.46 5.94
N TYR A 218 11.52 12.86 7.11
CA TYR A 218 10.48 13.24 8.06
C TYR A 218 10.95 14.42 8.89
N SER A 219 10.04 15.35 9.22
CA SER A 219 10.22 16.37 10.25
C SER A 219 8.94 16.52 11.08
N PRO A 220 9.02 16.67 12.41
CA PRO A 220 7.88 17.07 13.23
C PRO A 220 7.26 18.41 12.81
N ALA A 221 8.05 19.31 12.20
CA ALA A 221 7.59 20.63 11.72
C ALA A 221 6.50 20.55 10.64
N LEU A 222 6.30 19.38 10.03
CA LEU A 222 5.23 19.13 9.07
C LEU A 222 3.83 19.24 9.70
N TYR A 223 3.72 19.07 11.02
CA TYR A 223 2.45 19.12 11.74
C TYR A 223 2.22 20.50 12.37
N ASP A 224 1.17 21.18 11.89
CA ASP A 224 0.62 22.38 12.53
C ASP A 224 -0.22 21.99 13.77
N PRO A 225 -0.68 22.96 14.60
CA PRO A 225 -1.52 22.67 15.76
C PRO A 225 -2.78 21.84 15.48
N ALA A 226 -3.41 22.04 14.33
CA ALA A 226 -4.64 21.32 13.99
C ALA A 226 -4.35 19.87 13.60
N THR A 227 -3.34 19.65 12.76
CA THR A 227 -2.95 18.34 12.24
C THR A 227 -2.25 17.49 13.31
N ALA A 228 -1.47 18.10 14.22
CA ALA A 228 -0.92 17.40 15.37
C ALA A 228 -2.03 16.86 16.30
N ARG A 229 -3.07 17.67 16.58
CA ARG A 229 -4.23 17.22 17.37
C ARG A 229 -4.92 16.01 16.73
N ILE A 230 -5.21 16.09 15.42
CA ILE A 230 -5.85 14.99 14.69
C ILE A 230 -5.03 13.70 14.77
N VAL A 231 -3.70 13.79 14.62
CA VAL A 231 -2.82 12.63 14.71
C VAL A 231 -2.78 12.06 16.13
N ASN A 232 -2.68 12.92 17.15
CA ASN A 232 -2.71 12.48 18.55
C ASN A 232 -4.03 11.78 18.90
N ASP A 233 -5.16 12.31 18.45
CA ASP A 233 -6.49 11.74 18.70
C ASP A 233 -6.66 10.41 17.94
N LEU A 234 -6.30 10.39 16.65
CA LEU A 234 -6.41 9.18 15.81
C LEU A 234 -5.58 8.03 16.35
N TYR A 235 -4.39 8.32 16.89
CA TYR A 235 -3.42 7.33 17.34
C TYR A 235 -3.27 7.26 18.87
N ALA A 236 -4.23 7.77 19.65
CA ALA A 236 -4.15 7.80 21.11
C ALA A 236 -3.83 6.42 21.73
N ASP A 237 -4.45 5.36 21.20
CA ASP A 237 -4.19 3.98 21.61
C ASP A 237 -2.77 3.51 21.25
N ASP A 238 -2.27 3.87 20.06
CA ASP A 238 -0.89 3.55 19.67
C ASP A 238 0.11 4.27 20.59
N LEU A 239 -0.12 5.56 20.87
CA LEU A 239 0.74 6.36 21.74
C LEU A 239 0.81 5.74 23.15
N SER A 240 -0.35 5.47 23.75
CA SER A 240 -0.42 4.92 25.11
C SER A 240 0.04 3.47 25.20
N ARG A 241 -0.49 2.56 24.37
CA ARG A 241 -0.23 1.12 24.47
C ARG A 241 1.15 0.71 23.98
N LEU A 242 1.73 1.48 23.05
CA LEU A 242 3.05 1.18 22.48
C LEU A 242 4.15 2.08 23.06
N GLY A 243 3.83 3.03 23.95
CA GLY A 243 4.82 3.85 24.65
C GLY A 243 5.47 4.93 23.77
N TYR A 244 4.72 5.49 22.82
CA TYR A 244 5.15 6.66 22.04
C TYR A 244 4.67 7.96 22.69
N GLN A 245 5.38 9.05 22.44
CA GLN A 245 5.00 10.36 22.93
C GLN A 245 4.02 11.03 21.96
N PRO A 246 2.98 11.73 22.47
CA PRO A 246 2.15 12.57 21.63
C PRO A 246 2.98 13.60 20.85
N LEU A 247 2.55 13.88 19.63
CA LEU A 247 3.12 14.98 18.85
C LEU A 247 2.90 16.29 19.59
N THR A 248 3.99 17.01 19.81
CA THR A 248 3.91 18.42 20.17
C THR A 248 3.72 19.21 18.88
N PRO A 249 2.69 20.05 18.77
CA PRO A 249 2.45 20.82 17.55
C PRO A 249 3.63 21.76 17.29
N ALA A 250 4.14 21.75 16.07
CA ALA A 250 5.22 22.63 15.70
C ALA A 250 4.67 24.03 15.42
N ILE A 251 5.12 25.00 16.21
CA ILE A 251 5.13 26.44 15.88
C ILE A 251 6.53 26.87 15.37
N ASP A 252 7.39 25.89 15.12
CA ASP A 252 8.78 26.04 14.73
C ASP A 252 8.89 26.29 13.22
N GLN A 253 8.83 27.56 12.84
CA GLN A 253 9.01 27.99 11.46
C GLN A 253 10.43 27.69 10.96
N ASP A 254 11.45 27.86 11.82
CA ASP A 254 12.85 27.59 11.46
C ASP A 254 13.05 26.12 11.10
N GLY A 255 12.44 25.19 11.85
CA GLY A 255 12.45 23.76 11.55
C GLY A 255 11.75 23.42 10.22
N LEU A 256 10.71 24.14 9.86
CA LEU A 256 10.01 23.97 8.58
C LEU A 256 10.82 24.54 7.41
N ASP A 257 11.48 25.68 7.60
CA ASP A 257 12.35 26.32 6.59
C ASP A 257 13.60 25.48 6.33
N ALA A 258 14.19 24.91 7.40
CA ALA A 258 15.31 23.97 7.29
C ALA A 258 14.90 22.69 6.54
N TRP A 259 13.73 22.13 6.85
CA TRP A 259 13.19 20.98 6.11
C TRP A 259 12.93 21.31 4.63
N SER A 260 12.37 22.49 4.36
CA SER A 260 12.07 22.94 3.00
C SER A 260 13.34 23.07 2.16
N THR A 261 14.38 23.69 2.73
CA THR A 261 15.73 23.80 2.13
C THR A 261 16.31 22.42 1.81
N GLN A 262 16.12 21.43 2.70
CA GLN A 262 16.59 20.07 2.48
C GLN A 262 15.82 19.35 1.36
N VAL A 263 14.52 19.63 1.20
CA VAL A 263 13.61 18.92 0.30
C VAL A 263 13.56 19.50 -1.11
N GLU A 264 13.75 20.81 -1.25
CA GLU A 264 13.75 21.49 -2.55
C GLU A 264 14.59 20.77 -3.63
N PRO A 265 15.87 20.39 -3.39
CA PRO A 265 16.66 19.69 -4.41
C PRO A 265 16.15 18.27 -4.73
N LEU A 266 15.28 17.68 -3.91
CA LEU A 266 14.71 16.34 -4.12
C LEU A 266 13.43 16.36 -4.96
N LEU A 267 12.82 17.53 -5.19
CA LEU A 267 11.56 17.66 -5.93
C LEU A 267 11.62 17.11 -7.37
N PRO A 268 12.70 17.31 -8.16
CA PRO A 268 12.82 16.67 -9.46
C PRO A 268 12.77 15.14 -9.38
N LEU A 269 13.38 14.54 -8.35
CA LEU A 269 13.33 13.08 -8.13
C LEU A 269 11.91 12.62 -7.77
N VAL A 270 11.19 13.36 -6.92
CA VAL A 270 9.79 13.09 -6.59
C VAL A 270 8.94 13.07 -7.87
N ARG A 271 9.05 14.10 -8.72
CA ARG A 271 8.32 14.18 -9.99
C ARG A 271 8.66 13.03 -10.95
N GLY A 272 9.93 12.67 -11.05
CA GLY A 272 10.37 11.51 -11.85
C GLY A 272 9.81 10.17 -11.34
N HIS A 273 9.73 9.98 -10.02
CA HIS A 273 9.09 8.81 -9.43
C HIS A 273 7.58 8.76 -9.73
N ILE A 274 6.89 9.90 -9.66
CA ILE A 274 5.47 10.00 -10.01
C ILE A 274 5.25 9.59 -11.47
N GLU A 275 5.99 10.17 -12.42
CA GLU A 275 5.88 9.82 -13.85
C GLU A 275 6.11 8.33 -14.11
N ARG A 276 7.12 7.75 -13.45
CA ARG A 276 7.41 6.33 -13.55
C ARG A 276 6.24 5.47 -13.05
N HIS A 277 5.62 5.83 -11.92
CA HIS A 277 4.48 5.08 -11.39
C HIS A 277 3.23 5.24 -12.27
N GLU A 278 2.98 6.43 -12.82
CA GLU A 278 1.91 6.67 -13.81
C GLU A 278 2.11 5.84 -15.10
N ARG A 279 3.37 5.68 -15.53
CA ARG A 279 3.71 4.79 -16.65
C ARG A 279 3.46 3.32 -16.31
N ILE A 280 3.89 2.85 -15.13
CA ILE A 280 3.64 1.48 -14.66
C ILE A 280 2.13 1.22 -14.59
N ALA A 281 1.35 2.14 -14.02
CA ALA A 281 -0.11 2.04 -13.96
C ALA A 281 -0.73 1.89 -15.36
N SER A 282 -0.24 2.66 -16.33
CA SER A 282 -0.71 2.59 -17.72
C SER A 282 -0.38 1.24 -18.37
N LEU A 283 0.83 0.72 -18.16
CA LEU A 283 1.24 -0.60 -18.66
C LEU A 283 0.44 -1.73 -18.00
N LEU A 284 0.19 -1.66 -16.70
CA LEU A 284 -0.64 -2.64 -15.98
C LEU A 284 -2.08 -2.65 -16.53
N ARG A 285 -2.66 -1.48 -16.83
CA ARG A 285 -3.99 -1.41 -17.47
C ARG A 285 -4.01 -2.07 -18.84
N ILE A 286 -2.99 -1.84 -19.67
CA ILE A 286 -2.87 -2.48 -20.99
C ILE A 286 -2.74 -4.00 -20.84
N ALA A 287 -1.85 -4.47 -19.95
CA ALA A 287 -1.64 -5.90 -19.71
C ALA A 287 -2.89 -6.61 -19.18
N ARG A 288 -3.64 -5.97 -18.27
CA ARG A 288 -4.92 -6.50 -17.77
C ARG A 288 -5.95 -6.63 -18.89
N ARG A 289 -6.10 -5.62 -19.75
CA ARG A 289 -7.00 -5.65 -20.92
C ARG A 289 -6.63 -6.76 -21.91
N ALA A 290 -5.33 -7.00 -22.13
CA ALA A 290 -4.86 -8.05 -23.03
C ALA A 290 -5.07 -9.47 -22.48
N ARG A 291 -5.19 -9.63 -21.15
CA ARG A 291 -5.44 -10.92 -20.48
C ARG A 291 -6.92 -11.24 -20.30
N THR A 292 -7.81 -10.26 -20.40
CA THR A 292 -9.26 -10.52 -20.45
C THR A 292 -9.55 -11.20 -21.78
N PRO A 293 -10.11 -12.43 -21.80
CA PRO A 293 -10.54 -13.06 -23.03
C PRO A 293 -11.48 -12.10 -23.76
N ARG A 294 -11.28 -11.89 -25.06
CA ARG A 294 -12.30 -11.27 -25.92
C ARG A 294 -13.55 -12.15 -25.80
N THR A 295 -14.50 -11.79 -24.95
CA THR A 295 -15.86 -12.30 -25.06
C THR A 295 -16.37 -11.83 -26.41
N GLN A 296 -16.47 -12.81 -27.33
CA GLN A 296 -17.18 -12.88 -28.61
C GLN A 296 -17.31 -11.58 -29.43
N PRO A 297 -16.95 -11.57 -30.74
CA PRO A 297 -17.38 -10.48 -31.61
C PRO A 297 -18.91 -10.36 -31.57
N PRO A 298 -19.47 -9.15 -31.67
CA PRO A 298 -20.92 -8.98 -31.75
C PRO A 298 -21.45 -9.84 -32.90
N ASP A 299 -22.56 -10.55 -32.63
CA ASP A 299 -23.29 -11.27 -33.67
C ASP A 299 -23.51 -10.33 -34.87
N PRO A 300 -23.32 -10.80 -36.11
CA PRO A 300 -23.67 -10.01 -37.27
C PRO A 300 -25.15 -9.65 -37.13
N VAL A 301 -25.44 -8.35 -37.16
CA VAL A 301 -26.81 -7.83 -37.22
C VAL A 301 -27.46 -8.48 -38.43
N VAL A 302 -28.32 -9.48 -38.19
CA VAL A 302 -29.23 -10.00 -39.20
C VAL A 302 -30.25 -8.90 -39.43
N GLU A 303 -30.01 -8.10 -40.46
CA GLU A 303 -30.95 -7.16 -41.03
C GLU A 303 -32.17 -7.98 -41.48
N LYS A 304 -33.22 -8.01 -40.64
CA LYS A 304 -34.51 -8.58 -41.04
C LYS A 304 -35.15 -7.63 -42.04
N ALA A 305 -35.12 -8.05 -43.30
CA ALA A 305 -35.94 -7.51 -44.37
C ALA A 305 -37.41 -7.49 -43.95
N ASP A 306 -38.05 -6.31 -44.03
CA ASP A 306 -39.49 -6.15 -43.90
C ASP A 306 -40.15 -6.22 -45.29
N PRO A 307 -41.00 -7.22 -45.58
CA PRO A 307 -41.70 -7.33 -46.84
C PRO A 307 -43.06 -6.61 -46.81
N ARG A 308 -43.11 -5.49 -47.54
CA ARG A 308 -44.28 -4.94 -48.25
C ARG A 308 -45.40 -4.31 -47.40
N THR A 309 -45.57 -3.00 -47.59
CA THR A 309 -46.87 -2.42 -48.01
C THR A 309 -46.62 -1.21 -48.94
N HIS A 310 -47.31 -1.23 -50.09
CA HIS A 310 -47.42 -0.24 -51.18
C HIS A 310 -48.77 0.52 -51.03
N PRO A 311 -49.24 1.44 -51.93
CA PRO A 311 -48.60 2.29 -52.97
C PRO A 311 -49.18 3.76 -53.02
N LEU A 312 -48.88 4.46 -54.14
CA LEU A 312 -49.44 5.70 -54.74
C LEU A 312 -48.67 6.98 -54.33
N ASP A 313 -48.31 7.90 -55.22
CA ASP A 313 -49.01 8.35 -56.43
C ASP A 313 -48.04 8.99 -57.48
N GLU A 314 -48.55 9.08 -58.70
CA GLU A 314 -47.96 9.49 -59.96
C GLU A 314 -47.60 10.99 -60.05
N GLY A 315 -46.62 11.31 -60.89
CA GLY A 315 -46.29 12.70 -61.24
C GLY A 315 -45.21 12.81 -62.32
N ALA A 316 -45.63 12.68 -63.58
CA ALA A 316 -44.83 12.82 -64.79
C ALA A 316 -44.30 14.24 -65.03
N VAL A 317 -43.11 14.39 -65.64
CA VAL A 317 -42.71 15.31 -66.75
C VAL A 317 -41.27 14.91 -67.17
N ARG A 318 -41.07 14.17 -68.28
CA ARG A 318 -40.70 14.62 -69.65
C ARG A 318 -39.34 15.34 -69.84
N THR A 319 -38.54 14.69 -70.69
CA THR A 319 -37.77 15.20 -71.87
C THR A 319 -36.32 15.69 -71.77
N HIS A 320 -35.52 15.07 -72.67
CA HIS A 320 -34.44 15.59 -73.53
C HIS A 320 -32.99 15.09 -73.33
N ALA A 321 -32.71 14.04 -74.11
CA ALA A 321 -31.59 13.79 -75.02
C ALA A 321 -30.50 14.86 -75.27
N VAL A 322 -29.34 14.31 -75.66
CA VAL A 322 -28.39 14.70 -76.74
C VAL A 322 -26.95 14.98 -76.30
N HIS A 323 -26.08 14.18 -76.92
CA HIS A 323 -24.63 14.22 -77.11
C HIS A 323 -23.93 15.60 -77.21
N HIS A 324 -22.64 15.59 -76.85
CA HIS A 324 -21.45 16.12 -77.54
C HIS A 324 -20.31 16.16 -76.48
N VAL A 325 -19.06 15.71 -76.64
CA VAL A 325 -18.19 15.25 -77.75
C VAL A 325 -17.29 14.15 -77.17
#